data_AF-A0A2E9V8G1-F1
#
_entry.id   AF-A0A2E9V8G1-F1
#
_cell.length_a   1.000
_cell.length_b   1.000
_cell.length_c   1.000
_cell.angle_alpha   90.00
_cell.angle_beta   90.00
_cell.angle_gamma   90.00
#
_symmetry.space_group_name_H-M   'P 1'
#
loop_
_entity.id
_entity.type
_entity.pdbx_description
1 polymer ?
#
loop_
_entity_poly.entity_id
_entity_poly.type
_entity_poly.pdbx_seq_one_letter_code
_entity_poly.pdbx_strand_id
1 'polypeptide(L)' 'MSKDLKHKLKQLETPIGKALYEYFPENDHHAVESWILKNSGYDAMYMHLSEMVEGVEKELKNKKV' A
#
# COMPACT_ATOMS: atom_id res chain seq x y z
N MET A 1 10.28 -1.64 20.89
CA MET A 1 9.59 -1.59 19.58
C MET A 1 8.49 -2.65 19.55
N SER A 2 7.22 -2.23 19.46
CA SER A 2 6.06 -3.12 19.43
C SER A 2 6.11 -4.07 18.23
N LYS A 3 5.68 -5.32 18.41
CA LYS A 3 5.69 -6.37 17.37
C LYS A 3 4.86 -5.97 16.14
N ASP A 4 3.81 -5.17 16.32
CA ASP A 4 2.98 -4.61 15.25
C ASP A 4 3.75 -3.71 14.29
N LEU A 5 4.68 -2.89 14.78
CA LEU A 5 5.48 -2.00 13.92
C LEU A 5 6.40 -2.80 12.98
N LYS A 6 6.94 -3.93 13.46
CA LYS A 6 7.81 -4.79 12.67
C LYS A 6 7.06 -5.51 11.55
N HIS A 7 5.80 -5.88 11.78
CA HIS A 7 4.95 -6.47 10.75
C HIS A 7 4.57 -5.45 9.67
N LYS A 8 4.24 -4.20 10.06
CA LYS A 8 3.97 -3.12 9.12
C LYS A 8 5.18 -2.81 8.23
N LEU A 9 6.37 -2.65 8.83
CA LEU A 9 7.60 -2.38 8.10
C LEU A 9 7.94 -3.49 7.08
N LYS A 10 7.80 -4.77 7.45
CA LYS A 10 8.04 -5.90 6.54
C LYS A 10 7.12 -5.91 5.31
N GLN A 11 5.88 -5.41 5.44
CA GLN A 11 4.93 -5.36 4.33
C GLN A 11 5.22 -4.18 3.37
N LEU A 12 5.81 -3.10 3.89
CA LEU A 12 6.28 -1.96 3.08
C LEU A 12 7.56 -2.27 2.29
N GLU A 13 8.37 -3.21 2.77
CA GLU A 13 9.58 -3.67 2.07
C GLU A 13 9.30 -4.63 0.90
N THR A 14 8.03 -4.98 0.65
CA THR A 14 7.63 -5.83 -0.49
C THR A 14 7.85 -5.11 -1.84
N PRO A 15 8.04 -5.86 -2.94
CA PRO A 15 8.15 -5.26 -4.28
C PRO A 15 6.99 -4.32 -4.63
N ILE A 16 5.77 -4.64 -4.16
CA ILE A 16 4.60 -3.77 -4.30
C ILE A 16 4.73 -2.49 -3.49
N GLY A 17 5.11 -2.61 -2.21
CA GLY A 17 5.30 -1.45 -1.37
C GLY A 17 6.25 -0.46 -2.03
N LYS A 18 7.38 -0.95 -2.54
CA LYS A 18 8.33 -0.13 -3.29
C LYS A 18 7.72 0.49 -4.55
N ALA A 19 7.08 -0.31 -5.40
CA ALA A 19 6.49 0.18 -6.65
C ALA A 19 5.41 1.25 -6.43
N LEU A 20 4.55 1.08 -5.43
CA LEU A 20 3.49 2.05 -5.12
C LEU A 20 4.05 3.32 -4.48
N TYR A 21 5.06 3.21 -3.62
CA TYR A 21 5.75 4.37 -3.05
C TYR A 21 6.50 5.19 -4.11
N GLU A 22 7.00 4.55 -5.16
CA GLU A 22 7.60 5.24 -6.31
C GLU A 22 6.53 5.87 -7.24
N TYR A 23 5.36 5.25 -7.36
CA TYR A 23 4.28 5.75 -8.22
C TYR A 23 3.53 6.94 -7.61
N PHE A 24 3.27 6.92 -6.30
CA PHE A 24 2.50 7.96 -5.60
C PHE A 24 3.42 8.98 -4.92
N PRO A 25 3.04 10.28 -4.92
CA PRO A 25 3.78 11.30 -4.19
C PRO A 25 3.72 11.06 -2.67
N GLU A 26 4.69 11.58 -1.93
CA GLU A 26 4.82 11.38 -0.47
C GLU A 26 3.55 11.75 0.33
N ASN A 27 2.81 12.75 -0.15
CA ASN A 27 1.53 13.16 0.46
C ASN A 27 0.48 12.05 0.48
N ASP A 28 0.57 11.11 -0.45
CA ASP A 28 -0.38 10.01 -0.67
C ASP A 28 0.12 8.67 -0.11
N HIS A 29 1.36 8.61 0.41
CA HIS A 29 1.94 7.38 0.97
C HIS A 29 1.10 6.78 2.10
N HIS A 30 0.39 7.62 2.85
CA HIS A 30 -0.54 7.15 3.88
C HIS A 30 -1.67 6.25 3.31
N ALA A 31 -2.11 6.50 2.08
CA ALA A 31 -3.15 5.71 1.41
C ALA A 31 -2.54 4.45 0.81
N VAL A 32 -1.30 4.53 0.32
CA VAL A 32 -0.50 3.36 -0.07
C VAL A 32 -0.34 2.41 1.12
N GLU A 33 0.06 2.89 2.29
CA GLU A 33 0.16 2.10 3.52
C GLU A 33 -1.18 1.48 3.90
N SER A 34 -2.26 2.27 3.87
CA SER A 34 -3.59 1.78 4.22
C SER A 34 -4.05 0.68 3.26
N TRP A 35 -3.83 0.87 1.96
CA TRP A 35 -4.16 -0.10 0.94
C TRP A 35 -3.34 -1.37 1.09
N ILE A 36 -2.01 -1.26 1.27
CA ILE A 36 -1.13 -2.41 1.50
C ILE A 36 -1.56 -3.16 2.75
N LEU A 37 -1.82 -2.49 3.87
CA LEU A 37 -2.25 -3.17 5.09
C LEU A 37 -3.59 -3.90 4.93
N LYS A 38 -4.53 -3.34 4.16
CA LYS A 38 -5.82 -3.98 3.86
C LYS A 38 -5.68 -5.16 2.89
N ASN A 39 -4.72 -5.09 1.98
CA ASN A 39 -4.53 -6.08 0.92
C ASN A 39 -3.31 -6.99 1.14
N SER A 40 -2.60 -6.88 2.27
CA SER A 40 -1.36 -7.61 2.53
C SER A 40 -1.55 -9.13 2.69
N GLY A 41 -2.80 -9.60 2.77
CA GLY A 41 -3.11 -11.02 2.70
C GLY A 41 -3.19 -11.56 1.27
N TYR A 42 -3.33 -10.69 0.27
CA TYR A 42 -3.38 -11.07 -1.13
C TYR A 42 -1.97 -11.04 -1.71
N ASP A 43 -1.58 -12.18 -2.27
CA ASP A 43 -0.24 -12.40 -2.77
C ASP A 43 0.04 -11.42 -3.91
N ALA A 44 0.84 -10.43 -3.54
CA ALA A 44 1.40 -9.38 -4.38
C ALA A 44 1.93 -9.86 -5.73
N MET A 45 2.27 -11.13 -5.83
CA MET A 45 2.83 -11.77 -7.00
C MET A 45 1.83 -11.91 -8.16
N TYR A 46 0.52 -11.82 -7.91
CA TYR A 46 -0.52 -12.06 -8.94
C TYR A 46 -1.35 -10.84 -9.33
N MET A 47 -1.19 -9.71 -8.66
CA MET A 47 -1.94 -8.50 -8.98
C MET A 47 -1.14 -7.63 -9.96
N HIS A 48 -1.80 -7.03 -10.95
CA HIS A 48 -1.13 -6.10 -11.85
C HIS A 48 -0.98 -4.71 -11.20
N LEU A 49 0.11 -4.01 -11.49
CA LEU A 49 0.36 -2.65 -10.97
C LEU A 49 -0.83 -1.71 -11.18
N SER A 50 -1.53 -1.81 -12.31
CA SER A 50 -2.73 -1.02 -12.61
C SER A 50 -3.86 -1.23 -11.61
N GLU A 51 -4.09 -2.47 -11.16
CA GLU A 51 -5.12 -2.79 -10.17
C GLU A 51 -4.74 -2.28 -8.78
N MET A 52 -3.44 -2.35 -8.46
CA MET A 52 -2.92 -1.81 -7.20
C MET A 52 -3.08 -0.29 -7.14
N VAL A 53 -2.71 0.41 -8.22
CA VAL A 53 -2.85 1.87 -8.35
C VAL A 53 -4.31 2.27 -8.21
N GLU A 54 -5.24 1.60 -8.91
CA GLU A 54 -6.67 1.87 -8.78
C GLU A 54 -7.17 1.67 -7.35
N GLY A 55 -6.66 0.64 -6.67
CA GLY A 55 -6.94 0.37 -5.27
C GLY A 55 -6.50 1.49 -4.34
N VAL A 56 -5.28 2.00 -4.52
CA VAL A 56 -4.76 3.15 -3.75
C VAL A 56 -5.55 4.43 -4.07
N GLU A 57 -5.89 4.68 -5.35
CA GLU A 57 -6.70 5.83 -5.74
C GLU A 57 -8.10 5.81 -5.11
N LYS A 58 -8.71 4.62 -4.97
CA LYS A 58 -9.97 4.46 -4.22
C LYS A 58 -9.82 4.82 -2.75
N GLU A 59 -8.71 4.41 -2.13
CA GLU A 59 -8.41 4.77 -0.73
C GLU A 59 -8.22 6.28 -0.55
N LEU A 60 -7.53 6.94 -1.50
CA LEU A 60 -7.39 8.40 -1.51
C LEU A 60 -8.74 9.12 -1.64
N LYS A 61 -9.65 8.61 -2.48
CA LYS A 61 -11.00 9.17 -2.67
C LYS A 61 -11.89 8.98 -1.44
N ASN A 62 -11.80 7.82 -0.78
CA ASN A 62 -12.60 7.53 0.43
C ASN A 62 -12.23 8.42 1.63
N LYS A 63 -11.00 8.93 1.70
CA LYS A 63 -10.58 9.89 2.75
C LYS A 63 -11.03 11.33 2.52
N LYS A 64 -11.57 11.67 1.34
CA LYS A 64 -12.05 13.01 1.00
C LYS A 64 -13.51 13.27 1.41
N VAL A 65 -14.12 12.38 2.19
CA VAL A 65 -15.49 12.50 2.72
C VAL A 65 -15.45 12.80 4.21
#